data_AF-A0A933H702-F1
#
_entry.id   AF-A0A933H702-F1
#
_cell.length_a   1.000
_cell.length_b   1.000
_cell.length_c   1.000
_cell.angle_alpha   90.00
_cell.angle_beta   90.00
_cell.angle_gamma   90.00
#
_symmetry.space_group_name_H-M   'P 1'
#
loop_
_entity.id
_entity.type
_entity.pdbx_description
1 polymer ?
#
loop_
_entity_poly.entity_id
_entity_poly.type
_entity_poly.pdbx_seq_one_letter_code
_entity_poly.pdbx_strand_id
1 'polypeptide(L)'
;MKRTYRFASPHGSVSCLLENGEEVLLPLFQGILRHPRAAELPALLAGHAVARKYTRLAIQFAAWPVLRRFPRRWLIQCLPGAILSSGRRRGLEFLLGISAGDASPS
;
A
#
# COMPACT_ATOMS: atom_id res chain seq x y z
N MET A 1 5.96 -21.35 -16.99
CA MET A 1 6.27 -19.92 -17.20
C MET A 1 6.92 -19.34 -15.94
N LYS A 2 8.22 -19.04 -15.96
CA LYS A 2 8.89 -18.31 -14.88
C LYS A 2 8.49 -16.83 -14.99
N ARG A 3 7.65 -16.35 -14.05
CA ARG A 3 7.25 -14.94 -13.95
C ARG A 3 8.43 -14.19 -13.35
N THR A 4 9.32 -13.66 -14.18
CA THR A 4 10.45 -12.84 -13.77
C THR A 4 9.87 -11.56 -13.15
N TYR A 5 9.80 -11.51 -11.83
CA TYR A 5 9.53 -10.27 -11.09
C TYR A 5 10.71 -9.34 -11.30
N ARG A 6 10.73 -8.59 -12.42
CA ARG A 6 11.51 -7.36 -12.48
C ARG A 6 10.92 -6.47 -11.38
N PHE A 7 11.72 -6.19 -10.36
CA PHE A 7 11.37 -5.23 -9.33
C PHE A 7 11.01 -3.93 -10.03
N ALA A 8 9.71 -3.65 -10.16
CA ALA A 8 9.24 -2.40 -10.72
C ALA A 8 9.81 -1.30 -9.82
N SER A 9 10.71 -0.48 -10.34
CA SER A 9 11.10 0.74 -9.65
C SER A 9 9.87 1.66 -9.65
N PRO A 10 9.62 2.42 -8.56
CA PRO A 10 8.51 3.36 -8.55
C PRO A 10 8.69 4.35 -9.71
N HIS A 11 7.64 4.58 -10.48
CA HIS A 11 7.62 5.55 -11.58
C HIS A 11 7.60 7.00 -11.09
N GLY A 12 7.53 7.20 -9.78
CA GLY A 12 7.45 8.48 -9.10
C GLY A 12 6.79 8.32 -7.74
N SER A 13 6.42 9.44 -7.15
CA SER A 13 5.62 9.50 -5.93
C SER A 13 4.57 10.58 -6.03
N VAL A 14 3.46 10.40 -5.33
CA VAL A 14 2.36 11.35 -5.26
C VAL A 14 2.05 11.67 -3.81
N SER A 15 1.83 12.95 -3.54
CA SER A 15 1.29 13.39 -2.27
C SER A 15 -0.21 13.11 -2.20
N CYS A 16 -0.66 12.50 -1.10
CA CYS A 16 -2.06 12.33 -0.76
C CYS A 16 -2.31 12.99 0.59
N LEU A 17 -3.31 13.87 0.64
CA LEU A 17 -3.82 14.41 1.90
C LEU A 17 -4.76 13.38 2.54
N LEU A 18 -4.49 13.04 3.79
CA LEU A 18 -5.33 12.17 4.60
C LEU A 18 -6.48 12.95 5.23
N GLU A 19 -7.52 12.25 5.67
CA GLU A 19 -8.70 12.85 6.34
C GLU A 19 -8.35 13.60 7.64
N ASN A 20 -7.25 13.24 8.29
CA ASN A 20 -6.73 13.92 9.48
C ASN A 20 -5.82 15.14 9.14
N GLY A 21 -5.71 15.52 7.86
CA GLY A 21 -4.85 16.61 7.39
C GLY A 21 -3.37 16.25 7.27
N GLU A 22 -2.96 15.00 7.58
CA GLU A 22 -1.58 14.56 7.34
C GLU A 22 -1.35 14.33 5.85
N GLU A 23 -0.15 14.66 5.39
CA GLU A 23 0.28 14.39 4.02
C GLU A 23 1.11 13.10 3.98
N VAL A 24 0.77 12.18 3.06
CA VAL A 24 1.55 10.96 2.83
C VAL A 24 2.06 10.89 1.41
N LEU A 25 3.34 10.55 1.28
CA LEU A 25 3.99 10.35 0.00
C LEU A 25 3.85 8.89 -0.44
N LEU A 26 3.04 8.64 -1.47
CA LEU A 26 2.77 7.29 -1.97
C LEU A 26 3.62 6.98 -3.20
N PRO A 27 4.31 5.83 -3.25
CA PRO A 27 5.05 5.42 -4.42
C PRO A 27 4.10 4.99 -5.56
N LEU A 28 4.47 5.33 -6.79
CA LEU A 28 3.70 4.99 -8.00
C LEU A 28 4.21 3.70 -8.63
N PHE A 29 3.50 2.61 -8.41
CA PHE A 29 3.70 1.35 -9.13
C PHE A 29 2.56 1.08 -10.11
N GLN A 30 2.93 0.79 -11.37
CA GLN A 30 2.01 0.25 -12.37
C GLN A 30 1.58 -1.17 -12.01
N GLY A 31 0.34 -1.52 -12.37
CA GLY A 31 -0.20 -2.88 -12.17
C GLY A 31 -0.80 -3.16 -10.80
N ILE A 32 -0.72 -2.23 -9.84
CA ILE A 32 -1.48 -2.33 -8.58
C ILE A 32 -2.96 -2.02 -8.83
N LEU A 33 -3.26 -0.96 -9.57
CA LEU A 33 -4.59 -0.72 -10.14
C LEU A 33 -4.62 -1.29 -11.56
N ARG A 34 -5.70 -2.01 -11.90
CA ARG A 34 -5.82 -2.75 -13.16
C ARG A 34 -6.04 -1.86 -14.39
N HIS A 35 -6.66 -0.70 -14.22
CA HIS A 35 -7.21 0.10 -15.32
C HIS A 35 -6.47 1.41 -15.63
N PRO A 36 -5.98 2.19 -14.65
CA PRO A 36 -5.38 3.49 -14.96
C PRO A 36 -3.98 3.33 -15.57
N ARG A 37 -3.69 4.20 -16.54
CA ARG A 37 -2.34 4.40 -17.08
C ARG A 37 -1.47 5.06 -16.01
N ALA A 38 -0.15 4.92 -16.13
CA ALA A 38 0.77 5.54 -15.17
C ALA A 38 0.64 7.06 -15.05
N ALA A 39 0.32 7.75 -16.15
CA ALA A 39 0.11 9.19 -16.17
C ALA A 39 -1.14 9.64 -15.39
N GLU A 40 -2.11 8.74 -15.18
CA GLU A 40 -3.38 9.02 -14.49
C GLU A 40 -3.28 8.72 -12.99
N LEU A 41 -2.31 7.89 -12.58
CA LEU A 41 -2.13 7.50 -11.19
C LEU A 41 -1.95 8.70 -10.24
N PRO A 42 -1.14 9.74 -10.55
CA PRO A 42 -1.00 10.88 -9.64
C PRO A 42 -2.33 11.58 -9.35
N ALA A 43 -3.10 11.91 -10.39
CA ALA A 43 -4.39 12.59 -10.22
C ALA A 43 -5.39 11.74 -9.44
N LEU A 44 -5.42 10.43 -9.69
CA LEU A 44 -6.31 9.51 -8.99
C LEU A 44 -5.91 9.33 -7.52
N LEU A 45 -4.62 9.20 -7.24
CA LEU A 45 -4.10 8.95 -5.89
C LEU A 45 -4.04 10.21 -5.01
N ALA A 46 -4.25 11.39 -5.57
CA ALA A 46 -4.50 12.60 -4.79
C ALA A 46 -5.76 12.47 -3.90
N GLY A 47 -6.73 11.63 -4.30
CA GLY A 47 -7.91 11.34 -3.50
C GLY A 47 -7.66 10.27 -2.43
N HIS A 48 -7.91 10.60 -1.16
CA HIS A 48 -7.72 9.71 0.00
C HIS A 48 -8.37 8.32 -0.18
N ALA A 49 -9.61 8.26 -0.66
CA ALA A 49 -10.32 6.99 -0.86
C ALA A 49 -9.62 6.08 -1.88
N VAL A 50 -9.10 6.65 -2.96
CA VAL A 50 -8.40 5.92 -4.02
C VAL A 50 -7.01 5.51 -3.55
N ALA A 51 -6.27 6.40 -2.87
CA ALA A 51 -5.00 6.10 -2.22
C ALA A 51 -5.09 4.92 -1.24
N ARG A 52 -6.15 4.89 -0.41
CA ARG A 52 -6.42 3.81 0.53
C ARG A 52 -6.72 2.50 -0.20
N LYS A 53 -7.55 2.54 -1.24
CA LYS A 53 -7.84 1.36 -2.10
C LYS A 53 -6.58 0.83 -2.79
N TYR A 54 -5.78 1.73 -3.38
CA TYR A 54 -4.51 1.43 -4.01
C TYR A 54 -3.57 0.70 -3.06
N THR A 55 -3.42 1.23 -1.85
CA THR A 55 -2.53 0.68 -0.83
C THR A 55 -3.02 -0.66 -0.32
N ARG A 56 -4.35 -0.85 -0.15
CA ARG A 56 -4.92 -2.17 0.20
C ARG A 56 -4.66 -3.22 -0.86
N LEU A 57 -4.77 -2.85 -2.15
CA LEU A 57 -4.43 -3.75 -3.25
C LEU A 57 -2.94 -4.08 -3.28
N ALA A 58 -2.08 -3.09 -3.01
CA ALA A 58 -0.64 -3.31 -2.83
C ALA A 58 -0.40 -4.34 -1.72
N ILE A 59 -1.01 -4.11 -0.55
CA ILE A 59 -0.92 -4.99 0.63
C ILE A 59 -1.40 -6.41 0.30
N GLN A 60 -2.40 -6.56 -0.57
CA GLN A 60 -2.94 -7.87 -0.97
C GLN A 60 -2.05 -8.63 -1.94
N PHE A 61 -1.46 -7.96 -2.93
CA PHE A 61 -0.85 -8.65 -4.07
C PHE A 61 0.65 -8.40 -4.25
N ALA A 62 1.17 -7.26 -3.78
CA ALA A 62 2.55 -6.88 -4.04
C ALA A 62 3.55 -7.67 -3.16
N ALA A 63 4.77 -7.86 -3.66
CA ALA A 63 5.84 -8.45 -2.87
C ALA A 63 6.35 -7.45 -1.81
N TRP A 64 6.97 -7.95 -0.74
CA TRP A 64 7.53 -7.10 0.33
C TRP A 64 8.46 -5.98 -0.18
N PRO A 65 9.32 -6.20 -1.21
CA PRO A 65 10.17 -5.13 -1.76
C PRO A 65 9.41 -3.94 -2.37
N VAL A 66 8.17 -4.14 -2.80
CA VAL A 66 7.27 -3.06 -3.23
C VAL A 66 6.65 -2.39 -2.01
N LEU A 67 6.16 -3.18 -1.06
CA LEU A 67 5.51 -2.66 0.15
C LEU A 67 6.45 -1.81 1.01
N ARG A 68 7.72 -2.19 1.16
CA ARG A 68 8.71 -1.39 1.92
C ARG A 68 8.98 0.01 1.35
N ARG A 69 8.46 0.34 0.16
CA ARG A 69 8.55 1.68 -0.44
C ARG A 69 7.39 2.59 -0.02
N PHE A 70 6.32 2.03 0.55
CA PHE A 70 5.21 2.79 1.09
C PHE A 70 5.54 3.28 2.50
N PRO A 71 4.95 4.41 2.95
CA PRO A 71 5.10 4.86 4.33
C PRO A 71 4.57 3.79 5.31
N ARG A 72 5.40 3.39 6.28
CA ARG A 72 5.05 2.33 7.23
C ARG A 72 3.76 2.63 7.99
N ARG A 73 3.59 3.85 8.52
CA ARG A 73 2.37 4.26 9.26
C ARG A 73 1.12 4.09 8.39
N TRP A 74 1.21 4.45 7.11
CA TRP A 74 0.13 4.30 6.15
C TRP A 74 -0.22 2.84 5.85
N LEU A 75 0.79 1.97 5.71
CA LEU A 75 0.58 0.53 5.57
C LEU A 75 -0.17 -0.06 6.78
N ILE A 76 0.23 0.33 7.99
CA ILE A 76 -0.41 -0.10 9.24
C ILE A 76 -1.89 0.32 9.25
N GLN A 77 -2.19 1.58 8.92
CA GLN A 77 -3.58 2.08 8.85
C GLN A 77 -4.42 1.36 7.78
N CYS A 78 -3.81 0.96 6.66
CA CYS A 78 -4.52 0.27 5.58
C CYS A 78 -4.71 -1.23 5.83
N LEU A 79 -3.90 -1.84 6.69
CA LEU A 79 -3.86 -3.28 6.92
C LEU A 79 -5.18 -3.90 7.45
N PRO A 80 -5.91 -3.28 8.40
CA PRO A 80 -7.17 -3.83 8.89
C PRO A 80 -8.22 -3.98 7.77
N GLY A 81 -8.26 -3.04 6.83
CA GLY A 81 -9.22 -3.06 5.72
C GLY A 81 -8.78 -3.84 4.48
N ALA A 82 -7.64 -4.53 4.52
CA ALA A 82 -7.16 -5.36 3.42
C ALA A 82 -7.67 -6.80 3.55
N ILE A 83 -8.14 -7.37 2.44
CA ILE A 83 -8.58 -8.78 2.37
C ILE A 83 -7.33 -9.64 2.19
N LEU A 84 -6.92 -10.35 3.25
CA LEU A 84 -5.67 -11.10 3.31
C LEU A 84 -5.88 -12.52 3.84
N SER A 85 -5.08 -13.46 3.35
CA SER A 85 -4.95 -14.77 4.00
C SER A 85 -4.26 -14.64 5.36
N SER A 86 -4.54 -15.55 6.29
CA SER A 86 -4.00 -15.53 7.65
C SER A 86 -2.47 -15.56 7.71
N GLY A 87 -1.82 -16.30 6.79
CA GLY A 87 -0.36 -16.33 6.68
C GLY A 87 0.22 -15.00 6.21
N ARG A 88 -0.40 -14.38 5.19
CA ARG A 88 0.05 -13.09 4.67
C ARG A 88 -0.14 -11.97 5.69
N ARG A 89 -1.28 -11.96 6.39
CA ARG A 89 -1.57 -11.00 7.47
C ARG A 89 -0.49 -11.07 8.56
N ARG A 90 -0.25 -12.25 9.13
CA ARG A 90 0.80 -12.45 10.15
C ARG A 90 2.19 -12.06 9.67
N GLY A 91 2.54 -12.42 8.44
CA GLY A 91 3.82 -12.03 7.84
C GLY A 91 3.97 -10.51 7.72
N LEU A 92 2.92 -9.81 7.31
CA LEU A 92 2.93 -8.35 7.22
C LEU A 92 2.93 -7.69 8.60
N GLU A 93 2.18 -8.21 9.57
CA GLU A 93 2.21 -7.73 10.96
C GLU A 93 3.62 -7.84 11.53
N PHE A 94 4.29 -8.99 11.35
CA PHE A 94 5.69 -9.19 11.75
C PHE A 94 6.65 -8.21 11.04
N LEU A 95 6.58 -8.11 9.71
CA LEU A 95 7.45 -7.23 8.92
C LEU A 95 7.23 -5.74 9.22
N LEU A 96 6.00 -5.38 9.58
CA LEU A 96 5.64 -4.03 10.01
C LEU A 96 5.89 -3.83 11.50
N GLY A 97 6.31 -4.83 12.28
CA GLY A 97 6.52 -4.72 13.72
C GLY A 97 5.24 -4.35 14.49
N ILE A 98 4.09 -4.85 14.04
CA ILE A 98 2.82 -4.75 14.75
C ILE A 98 2.79 -5.92 15.72
N SER A 99 2.91 -5.63 17.01
CA SER A 99 2.74 -6.65 18.05
C SER A 99 1.25 -6.92 18.24
N ALA A 100 0.88 -8.16 18.57
CA ALA A 100 -0.51 -8.58 18.79
C ALA A 100 -1.24 -7.81 19.94
N GLY A 101 -0.55 -6.89 20.62
CA GLY A 101 -1.09 -6.06 21.70
C GLY A 101 -1.43 -4.61 21.31
N ASP A 102 -1.10 -4.14 20.10
CA ASP A 102 -1.37 -2.74 19.69
C ASP A 102 -2.76 -2.53 19.04
N ALA A 103 -3.55 -3.59 18.91
CA ALA A 103 -4.94 -3.50 18.51
C ALA A 103 -5.82 -3.17 19.74
N SER A 104 -5.58 -2.04 20.39
CA SER A 104 -6.55 -1.48 21.34
C SER A 104 -7.65 -0.76 20.55
N PRO A 105 -8.90 -1.24 20.56
CA PRO A 105 -10.03 -0.40 20.20
C PRO A 105 -10.20 0.66 21.30
N SER A 106 -10.19 1.93 20.90
CA SER A 106 -10.86 2.99 21.69
C SER A 106 -12.33 3.03 21.30
#